data_AF-A0A1E2WJB3-F1
#
_entry.id   AF-A0A1E2WJB3-F1
#
_cell.length_a   1.000
_cell.length_b   1.000
_cell.length_c   1.000
_cell.angle_alpha   90.00
_cell.angle_beta   90.00
_cell.angle_gamma   90.00
#
_symmetry.space_group_name_H-M   'P 1'
#
loop_
_entity.id
_entity.type
_entity.pdbx_description
1 polymer ?
#
loop_
_entity_poly.entity_id
_entity_poly.type
_entity_poly.pdbx_seq_one_letter_code
_entity_poly.pdbx_strand_id
1 'polypeptide(L)'
;MDTSTDFLFLNERISTNFNPFYEGEYLVIQTYPREIGLRVSKRDFDYQSAKNYCEVENLAHDYTSFGVRVFHEQKLWDIDFCGHPSNISKQQDWKISPEYLSAHSDSETNEEIIVCSCSYPRFEEFANDFWKLTTCLVDDKGRDVEYCPNCNAKLMPEEDWGEDFDFYDEEPRPAACIGCDNYHGQKYGENLLVCGIYPHGYQGEICPDFQDKVKIKG
;
A
#
# COMPACT_ATOMS: atom_id res chain seq x y z
N MET A 1 37.97 7.25 -7.35
CA MET A 1 37.96 6.03 -6.53
C MET A 1 36.81 6.23 -5.58
N ASP A 2 35.77 5.42 -5.72
CA ASP A 2 34.60 5.51 -4.86
C ASP A 2 34.99 5.13 -3.43
N THR A 3 34.66 5.99 -2.48
CA THR A 3 34.94 5.86 -1.05
C THR A 3 33.89 5.00 -0.36
N SER A 4 34.18 4.47 0.83
CA SER A 4 33.19 3.70 1.62
C SER A 4 31.91 4.50 1.92
N THR A 5 32.00 5.83 1.93
CA THR A 5 30.88 6.77 2.00
C THR A 5 30.03 6.82 0.74
N ASP A 6 30.62 6.61 -0.44
CA ASP A 6 29.89 6.62 -1.72
C ASP A 6 28.95 5.40 -1.83
N PHE A 7 29.33 4.26 -1.23
CA PHE A 7 28.46 3.08 -1.12
C PHE A 7 27.30 3.25 -0.13
N LEU A 8 27.36 4.22 0.80
CA LEU A 8 26.23 4.52 1.68
C LEU A 8 25.06 5.14 0.90
N PHE A 9 25.32 5.85 -0.21
CA PHE A 9 24.28 6.42 -1.07
C PHE A 9 23.55 5.38 -1.94
N LEU A 10 24.06 4.14 -2.03
CA LEU A 10 23.33 3.02 -2.64
C LEU A 10 22.19 2.52 -1.73
N ASN A 11 22.19 2.91 -0.45
CA ASN A 11 21.08 2.64 0.45
C ASN A 11 20.02 3.75 0.27
N GLU A 12 18.87 3.40 -0.30
CA GLU A 12 17.75 4.34 -0.53
C GLU A 12 17.27 5.05 0.76
N ARG A 13 17.41 4.42 1.94
CA ARG A 13 17.08 5.05 3.24
C ARG A 13 18.08 6.14 3.63
N ILE A 14 19.33 6.03 3.18
CA ILE A 14 20.37 7.04 3.42
C ILE A 14 20.25 8.14 2.36
N SER A 15 19.99 7.79 1.10
CA SER A 15 19.92 8.76 0.00
C SER A 15 18.78 9.77 0.17
N THR A 16 17.61 9.37 0.68
CA THR A 16 16.48 10.29 0.95
C THR A 16 16.72 11.21 2.14
N ASN A 17 17.51 10.79 3.13
CA ASN A 17 17.92 11.65 4.26
C ASN A 17 18.91 12.75 3.84
N PHE A 18 19.68 12.53 2.78
CA PHE A 18 20.61 13.53 2.23
C PHE A 18 20.05 14.30 1.02
N ASN A 19 19.01 13.79 0.37
CA ASN A 19 18.36 14.39 -0.79
C ASN A 19 16.84 14.51 -0.55
N PRO A 20 16.39 15.57 0.16
CA PRO A 20 14.98 15.77 0.44
C PRO A 20 14.17 15.89 -0.86
N PHE A 21 12.87 15.63 -0.78
CA PHE A 21 11.97 15.87 -1.90
C PHE A 21 11.76 17.37 -2.10
N TYR A 22 11.67 17.77 -3.36
CA TYR A 22 11.46 19.15 -3.75
C TYR A 22 10.01 19.39 -4.15
N GLU A 23 9.55 20.62 -3.91
CA GLU A 23 8.21 21.04 -4.29
C GLU A 23 7.99 20.89 -5.81
N GLY A 24 6.90 20.21 -6.19
CA GLY A 24 6.57 19.90 -7.59
C GLY A 24 7.35 18.73 -8.20
N GLU A 25 8.14 18.01 -7.40
CA GLU A 25 8.85 16.81 -7.85
C GLU A 25 7.90 15.61 -7.93
N TYR A 26 7.94 14.92 -9.06
CA TYR A 26 7.24 13.66 -9.30
C TYR A 26 8.10 12.48 -8.88
N LEU A 27 7.49 11.57 -8.13
CA LEU A 27 8.13 10.41 -7.54
C LEU A 27 7.39 9.16 -8.02
N VAL A 28 8.11 8.24 -8.64
CA VAL A 28 7.61 6.90 -8.95
C VAL A 28 7.96 6.02 -7.77
N ILE A 29 6.94 5.63 -7.00
CA ILE A 29 7.10 4.87 -5.76
C ILE A 29 6.51 3.48 -5.89
N GLN A 30 7.09 2.50 -5.19
CA GLN A 30 6.49 1.17 -5.05
C GLN A 30 5.23 1.28 -4.17
N THR A 31 4.07 0.92 -4.71
CA THR A 31 2.77 0.92 -4.02
C THR A 31 2.37 -0.46 -3.51
N TYR A 32 2.96 -1.53 -4.06
CA TYR A 32 2.83 -2.92 -3.60
C TYR A 32 4.10 -3.74 -3.93
N PRO A 33 4.53 -4.69 -3.07
CA PRO A 33 4.11 -4.85 -1.69
C PRO A 33 4.48 -3.62 -0.85
N ARG A 34 3.79 -3.44 0.27
CA ARG A 34 3.99 -2.26 1.13
C ARG A 34 5.14 -2.52 2.08
N GLU A 35 6.15 -1.67 1.98
CA GLU A 35 7.34 -1.76 2.84
C GLU A 35 7.30 -0.70 3.94
N ILE A 36 8.11 -0.92 4.97
CA ILE A 36 8.27 -0.01 6.12
C ILE A 36 8.77 1.37 5.66
N GLY A 37 9.59 1.40 4.61
CA GLY A 37 10.11 2.63 4.01
C GLY A 37 9.49 2.92 2.65
N LEU A 38 9.47 4.19 2.28
CA LEU A 38 9.11 4.60 0.93
C LEU A 38 10.23 4.22 -0.05
N ARG A 39 9.94 3.30 -0.97
CA ARG A 39 10.87 2.91 -2.04
C ARG A 39 10.63 3.76 -3.28
N VAL A 40 11.62 4.56 -3.66
CA VAL A 40 11.52 5.52 -4.77
C VAL A 40 12.32 5.01 -5.96
N SER A 41 11.62 4.55 -7.00
CA SER A 41 12.25 4.01 -8.22
C SER A 41 12.77 5.11 -9.14
N LYS A 42 12.07 6.25 -9.21
CA LYS A 42 12.46 7.41 -10.03
C LYS A 42 11.99 8.72 -9.42
N ARG A 43 12.78 9.76 -9.66
CA ARG A 43 12.47 11.16 -9.36
C ARG A 43 12.55 11.97 -10.65
N ASP A 44 11.61 12.86 -10.87
CA ASP A 44 11.57 13.71 -12.07
C ASP A 44 10.78 15.01 -11.79
N PHE A 45 11.00 16.05 -12.59
CA PHE A 45 10.16 17.25 -12.57
C PHE A 45 9.16 17.29 -13.74
N ASP A 46 9.29 16.36 -14.68
CA ASP A 46 8.34 16.19 -15.78
C ASP A 46 7.37 15.04 -15.51
N TYR A 47 6.07 15.36 -15.40
CA TYR A 47 5.00 14.39 -15.16
C TYR A 47 4.97 13.30 -16.22
N GLN A 48 5.09 13.65 -17.51
CA GLN A 48 4.97 12.68 -18.60
C GLN A 48 6.13 11.68 -18.57
N SER A 49 7.35 12.14 -18.28
CA SER A 49 8.53 11.30 -18.08
C SER A 49 8.39 10.37 -16.88
N ALA A 50 7.85 10.85 -15.76
CA ALA A 50 7.58 10.03 -14.59
C ALA A 50 6.49 8.98 -14.85
N LYS A 51 5.40 9.38 -15.52
CA LYS A 51 4.29 8.51 -15.90
C LYS A 51 4.72 7.40 -16.84
N ASN A 52 5.41 7.74 -17.93
CA ASN A 52 5.90 6.76 -18.90
C ASN A 52 6.84 5.75 -18.23
N TYR A 53 7.70 6.21 -17.33
CA TYR A 53 8.58 5.32 -16.57
C TYR A 53 7.78 4.39 -15.64
N CYS A 54 6.79 4.91 -14.92
CA CYS A 54 5.93 4.11 -14.05
C CYS A 54 5.17 3.02 -14.81
N GLU A 55 4.67 3.33 -16.01
CA GLU A 55 4.00 2.37 -16.88
C GLU A 55 4.96 1.25 -17.32
N VAL A 56 6.18 1.61 -17.73
CA VAL A 56 7.21 0.63 -18.09
C VAL A 56 7.59 -0.24 -16.89
N GLU A 57 7.74 0.34 -15.69
CA GLU A 57 8.10 -0.45 -14.51
C GLU A 57 7.02 -1.43 -14.08
N ASN A 58 5.75 -1.04 -14.18
CA ASN A 58 4.63 -1.94 -13.93
C ASN A 58 4.54 -3.08 -14.95
N LEU A 59 5.03 -2.90 -16.18
CA LEU A 59 5.12 -3.98 -17.18
C LEU A 59 6.33 -4.91 -16.94
N ALA A 60 7.37 -4.41 -16.26
CA ALA A 60 8.59 -5.17 -16.00
C ALA A 60 8.49 -6.06 -14.75
N HIS A 61 7.45 -5.88 -13.92
CA HIS A 61 7.31 -6.56 -12.63
C HIS A 61 5.93 -7.19 -12.44
N ASP A 62 5.89 -8.52 -12.28
CA ASP A 62 4.63 -9.27 -12.15
C ASP A 62 4.02 -9.23 -10.74
N TYR A 63 4.83 -8.92 -9.71
CA TYR A 63 4.43 -9.00 -8.30
C TYR A 63 4.62 -7.69 -7.53
N THR A 64 5.05 -6.64 -8.20
CA THR A 64 5.17 -5.30 -7.61
C THR A 64 4.36 -4.32 -8.43
N SER A 65 3.89 -3.26 -7.76
CA SER A 65 3.17 -2.19 -8.43
C SER A 65 3.80 -0.86 -8.05
N PHE A 66 3.81 0.06 -8.99
CA PHE A 66 4.34 1.39 -8.88
C PHE A 66 3.26 2.41 -9.17
N GLY A 67 3.36 3.56 -8.51
CA GLY A 67 2.47 4.69 -8.71
C GLY A 67 3.25 6.00 -8.71
N VAL A 68 2.75 6.97 -9.48
CA VAL A 68 3.31 8.32 -9.50
C VAL A 68 2.66 9.15 -8.39
N ARG A 69 3.48 9.88 -7.64
CA ARG A 69 3.07 10.89 -6.66
C ARG A 69 3.75 12.20 -6.98
N VAL A 70 3.17 13.31 -6.55
CA VAL A 70 3.82 14.62 -6.56
C VAL A 70 4.10 15.05 -5.13
N PHE A 71 5.29 15.57 -4.87
CA PHE A 71 5.60 16.19 -3.59
C PHE A 71 5.10 17.63 -3.61
N HIS A 72 4.14 17.93 -2.75
CA HIS A 72 3.47 19.22 -2.68
C HIS A 72 3.10 19.51 -1.22
N GLU A 73 3.38 20.73 -0.75
CA GLU A 73 3.12 21.15 0.63
C GLU A 73 3.73 20.20 1.69
N GLN A 74 4.96 19.76 1.44
CA GLN A 74 5.71 18.83 2.31
C GLN A 74 5.07 17.43 2.47
N LYS A 75 4.14 17.06 1.59
CA LYS A 75 3.46 15.76 1.59
C LYS A 75 3.47 15.17 0.20
N LEU A 76 3.26 13.85 0.13
CA LEU A 76 2.97 13.18 -1.12
C LEU A 76 1.49 13.30 -1.44
N TRP A 77 1.20 13.59 -2.70
CA TRP A 77 -0.14 13.69 -3.24
C TRP A 77 -0.33 12.70 -4.38
N ASP A 78 -1.52 12.10 -4.43
CA ASP A 78 -2.03 11.45 -5.62
C ASP A 78 -2.24 12.51 -6.70
N ILE A 79 -2.02 12.14 -7.95
CA ILE A 79 -2.14 13.05 -9.09
C ILE A 79 -3.36 12.74 -9.95
N ASP A 80 -3.93 13.78 -10.56
CA ASP A 80 -4.96 13.63 -11.58
C ASP A 80 -4.36 13.23 -12.94
N PHE A 81 -5.20 13.11 -13.97
CA PHE A 81 -4.75 12.74 -15.31
C PHE A 81 -3.83 13.79 -15.97
N CYS A 82 -3.87 15.03 -15.49
CA CYS A 82 -3.02 16.14 -15.94
C CYS A 82 -1.71 16.26 -15.13
N GLY A 83 -1.53 15.47 -14.07
CA GLY A 83 -0.36 15.53 -13.19
C GLY A 83 -0.50 16.51 -12.02
N HIS A 84 -1.68 17.11 -11.81
CA HIS A 84 -1.87 18.03 -10.67
C HIS A 84 -2.16 17.26 -9.38
N PRO A 85 -1.75 17.80 -8.21
CA PRO A 85 -2.14 17.24 -6.92
C PRO A 85 -3.66 17.14 -6.80
N SER A 86 -4.17 15.98 -6.40
CA SER A 86 -5.60 15.70 -6.30
C SER A 86 -6.04 15.43 -4.86
N ASN A 87 -5.54 14.33 -4.27
CA ASN A 87 -5.78 13.94 -2.89
C ASN A 87 -4.45 13.71 -2.18
N ILE A 88 -4.42 13.93 -0.87
CA ILE A 88 -3.24 13.56 -0.08
C ILE A 88 -3.06 12.04 -0.21
N SER A 89 -1.86 11.64 -0.64
CA SER A 89 -1.53 10.24 -0.83
C SER A 89 -1.62 9.52 0.51
N LYS A 90 -2.21 8.34 0.50
CA LYS A 90 -2.15 7.44 1.66
C LYS A 90 -0.70 7.07 1.96
N GLN A 91 0.12 6.85 0.94
CA GLN A 91 1.56 6.64 1.12
C GLN A 91 2.28 7.97 1.41
N GLN A 92 3.07 8.01 2.47
CA GLN A 92 3.91 9.14 2.87
C GLN A 92 5.32 8.63 3.24
N ASP A 93 6.29 9.55 3.32
CA ASP A 93 7.65 9.26 3.81
C ASP A 93 7.69 9.26 5.34
N TRP A 94 7.13 8.20 5.92
CA TRP A 94 7.01 8.04 7.38
C TRP A 94 8.38 7.94 8.04
N LYS A 95 8.65 8.83 9.01
CA LYS A 95 9.87 8.80 9.81
C LYS A 95 9.64 7.95 11.06
N ILE A 96 10.32 6.81 11.12
CA ILE A 96 10.22 5.84 12.22
C ILE A 96 11.30 6.11 13.26
N SER A 97 10.94 6.04 14.54
CA SER A 97 11.89 6.20 15.65
C SER A 97 12.96 5.11 15.61
N PRO A 98 14.26 5.46 15.78
CA PRO A 98 15.36 4.48 15.84
C PRO A 98 15.17 3.41 16.92
N GLU A 99 14.47 3.75 18.02
CA GLU A 99 14.17 2.85 19.13
C GLU A 99 13.37 1.63 18.65
N TYR A 100 12.31 1.85 17.87
CA TYR A 100 11.49 0.78 17.30
C TYR A 100 12.17 0.03 16.16
N LEU A 101 13.03 0.69 15.38
CA LEU A 101 13.83 0.00 14.37
C LEU A 101 14.82 -0.98 15.01
N SER A 102 15.37 -0.61 16.17
CA SER A 102 16.28 -1.46 16.94
C SER A 102 15.53 -2.64 17.54
N ALA A 103 14.38 -2.37 18.16
CA ALA A 103 13.49 -3.39 18.71
C ALA A 103 13.02 -4.41 17.65
N HIS A 104 12.55 -3.94 16.49
CA HIS A 104 12.13 -4.80 15.38
C HIS A 104 13.26 -5.67 14.81
N SER A 105 14.52 -5.24 14.95
CA SER A 105 15.68 -6.02 14.49
C SER A 105 16.13 -7.08 15.50
N ASP A 106 15.59 -7.06 16.72
CA ASP A 106 15.87 -8.04 17.75
C ASP A 106 15.01 -9.28 17.53
N SER A 107 15.63 -10.40 17.18
CA SER A 107 14.92 -11.66 16.92
C SER A 107 14.41 -12.34 18.19
N GLU A 108 14.78 -11.83 19.37
CA GLU A 108 14.40 -12.42 20.66
C GLU A 108 13.07 -11.87 21.21
N THR A 109 12.56 -10.78 20.64
CA THR A 109 11.32 -10.13 21.08
C THR A 109 10.17 -10.42 20.11
N ASN A 110 8.95 -10.53 20.64
CA ASN A 110 7.72 -10.58 19.83
C ASN A 110 7.30 -9.14 19.45
N GLU A 111 8.24 -8.37 18.92
CA GLU A 111 8.11 -6.95 18.64
C GLU A 111 8.33 -6.70 17.15
N GLU A 112 7.29 -6.27 16.45
CA GLU A 112 7.36 -6.11 14.99
C GLU A 112 6.78 -4.77 14.52
N ILE A 113 7.37 -4.21 13.47
CA ILE A 113 6.78 -3.09 12.75
C ILE A 113 5.91 -3.64 11.61
N ILE A 114 4.60 -3.46 11.73
CA ILE A 114 3.66 -3.88 10.69
C ILE A 114 3.17 -2.68 9.89
N VAL A 115 3.09 -2.84 8.57
CA VAL A 115 2.68 -1.78 7.66
C VAL A 115 1.20 -1.91 7.30
N CYS A 116 0.42 -0.86 7.54
CA CYS A 116 -0.99 -0.81 7.19
C CYS A 116 -1.18 -0.78 5.66
N SER A 117 -2.40 -1.03 5.19
CA SER A 117 -2.73 -0.94 3.76
C SER A 117 -2.65 0.47 3.17
N CYS A 118 -2.51 1.48 3.99
CA CYS A 118 -2.22 2.84 3.55
C CYS A 118 -0.72 3.18 3.65
N SER A 119 0.15 2.19 3.87
CA SER A 119 1.58 2.35 4.15
C SER A 119 1.93 2.97 5.50
N TYR A 120 0.95 3.24 6.38
CA TYR A 120 1.23 3.71 7.74
C TYR A 120 1.90 2.61 8.58
N PRO A 121 3.12 2.84 9.11
CA PRO A 121 3.79 1.86 9.96
C PRO A 121 3.29 1.96 11.39
N ARG A 122 3.13 0.82 12.06
CA ARG A 122 2.80 0.73 13.49
C ARG A 122 3.70 -0.31 14.14
N PHE A 123 3.84 -0.21 15.46
CA PHE A 123 4.55 -1.20 16.26
C PHE A 123 3.55 -2.11 16.98
N GLU A 124 3.79 -3.41 16.87
CA GLU A 124 3.06 -4.46 17.59
C GLU A 124 4.00 -5.08 18.61
N GLU A 125 3.58 -5.06 19.87
CA GLU A 125 4.32 -5.63 21.00
C GLU A 125 3.39 -6.60 21.75
N PHE A 126 3.89 -7.79 22.05
CA PHE A 126 3.19 -8.72 22.93
C PHE A 126 3.60 -8.50 24.39
N ALA A 127 2.73 -7.89 25.20
CA ALA A 127 3.02 -7.57 26.59
C ALA A 127 1.84 -7.91 27.50
N ASN A 128 2.14 -8.50 28.67
CA ASN A 128 1.14 -8.88 29.69
C ASN A 128 -0.02 -9.75 29.14
N ASP A 129 0.29 -10.71 28.27
CA ASP A 129 -0.66 -11.61 27.61
C ASP A 129 -1.63 -10.95 26.61
N PHE A 130 -1.36 -9.71 26.17
CA PHE A 130 -2.13 -9.03 25.12
C PHE A 130 -1.24 -8.36 24.06
N TRP A 131 -1.75 -8.26 22.83
CA TRP A 131 -1.12 -7.46 21.78
C TRP A 131 -1.41 -5.97 22.01
N LYS A 132 -0.34 -5.18 22.07
CA LYS A 132 -0.41 -3.73 22.17
C LYS A 132 0.05 -3.10 20.85
N LEU A 133 -0.80 -2.24 20.30
CA LEU A 133 -0.50 -1.49 19.08
C LEU A 133 -0.20 -0.04 19.40
N THR A 134 0.98 0.41 18.99
CA THR A 134 1.42 1.80 19.17
C THR A 134 1.97 2.40 17.88
N THR A 135 2.02 3.73 17.80
CA THR A 135 2.74 4.38 16.71
C THR A 135 4.24 4.29 16.92
N CYS A 136 4.95 4.01 15.83
CA CYS A 136 6.40 3.99 15.79
C CYS A 136 7.02 5.27 15.19
N LEU A 137 6.22 6.31 14.97
CA LEU A 137 6.68 7.53 14.30
C LEU A 137 7.52 8.39 15.23
N VAL A 138 8.52 9.11 14.69
CA VAL A 138 9.38 10.01 15.47
C VAL A 138 8.56 11.04 16.26
N ASP A 139 7.54 11.63 15.63
CA ASP A 139 6.77 12.75 16.18
C ASP A 139 5.58 12.33 17.06
N ASP A 140 5.24 11.03 17.10
CA ASP A 140 4.02 10.51 17.74
C ASP A 140 4.25 9.15 18.45
N LYS A 141 5.51 8.86 18.80
CA LYS A 141 5.91 7.55 19.32
C LYS A 141 5.16 7.14 20.59
N GLY A 142 4.77 5.87 20.65
CA GLY A 142 4.20 5.26 21.86
C GLY A 142 2.73 5.58 22.13
N ARG A 143 2.05 6.32 21.25
CA ARG A 143 0.59 6.51 21.33
C ARG A 143 -0.14 5.24 20.87
N ASP A 144 -1.11 4.79 21.66
CA ASP A 144 -1.91 3.61 21.35
C ASP A 144 -2.79 3.85 20.10
N VAL A 145 -2.89 2.85 19.23
CA VAL A 145 -3.63 2.94 17.96
C VAL A 145 -4.47 1.69 17.68
N GLU A 146 -5.78 1.80 17.86
CA GLU A 146 -6.75 0.76 17.45
C GLU A 146 -7.16 0.87 15.98
N TYR A 147 -7.22 2.12 15.48
CA TYR A 147 -7.53 2.46 14.09
C TYR A 147 -6.32 3.14 13.48
N CYS A 148 -6.08 2.85 12.19
CA CYS A 148 -5.02 3.48 11.45
C CYS A 148 -5.24 5.00 11.42
N PRO A 149 -4.32 5.82 11.96
CA PRO A 149 -4.50 7.28 11.96
C PRO A 149 -4.54 7.89 10.55
N ASN A 150 -4.08 7.16 9.54
CA ASN A 150 -4.00 7.64 8.17
C ASN A 150 -5.20 7.25 7.30
N CYS A 151 -5.71 6.01 7.41
CA CYS A 151 -6.86 5.56 6.60
C CYS A 151 -8.09 5.13 7.40
N ASN A 152 -8.03 5.22 8.73
CA ASN A 152 -9.08 4.83 9.67
C ASN A 152 -9.50 3.34 9.58
N ALA A 153 -8.69 2.48 8.95
CA ALA A 153 -8.91 1.04 8.96
C ALA A 153 -8.67 0.49 10.37
N LYS A 154 -9.51 -0.45 10.80
CA LYS A 154 -9.32 -1.18 12.05
C LYS A 154 -8.02 -2.00 11.95
N LEU A 155 -7.12 -1.85 12.92
CA LEU A 155 -5.79 -2.47 12.89
C LEU A 155 -5.77 -3.86 13.53
N MET A 156 -6.64 -4.07 14.51
CA MET A 156 -6.95 -5.40 15.03
C MET A 156 -8.21 -5.90 14.33
N PRO A 157 -8.20 -7.05 13.66
CA PRO A 157 -9.46 -7.72 13.40
C PRO A 157 -10.16 -7.91 14.75
N GLU A 158 -11.48 -7.69 14.79
CA GLU A 158 -12.25 -8.15 15.95
C GLU A 158 -11.89 -9.63 16.12
N GLU A 159 -11.43 -9.96 17.32
CA GLU A 159 -11.36 -11.32 17.81
C GLU A 159 -12.78 -11.88 17.86
N ASP A 160 -13.36 -12.15 16.69
CA ASP A 160 -14.47 -13.06 16.56
C ASP A 160 -13.86 -14.47 16.62
N TRP A 161 -13.33 -14.82 17.80
CA TRP A 161 -13.18 -16.21 18.22
C TRP A 161 -14.58 -16.79 18.53
N GLY A 162 -15.54 -16.50 17.65
CA GLY A 162 -16.76 -17.28 17.51
C GLY A 162 -16.34 -18.66 17.05
N GLU A 163 -16.70 -19.65 17.86
CA GLU A 163 -16.52 -21.07 17.62
C GLU A 163 -16.69 -21.43 16.13
N ASP A 164 -15.71 -22.16 15.58
CA ASP A 164 -15.69 -22.77 14.25
C ASP A 164 -15.65 -21.80 13.04
N PHE A 165 -14.48 -21.19 12.77
CA PHE A 165 -14.18 -20.64 11.44
C PHE A 165 -13.04 -21.41 10.76
N ASP A 166 -13.41 -22.34 9.89
CA ASP A 166 -12.51 -23.13 9.07
C ASP A 166 -11.72 -22.21 8.12
N PHE A 167 -10.48 -21.93 8.46
CA PHE A 167 -9.51 -21.07 7.76
C PHE A 167 -9.03 -21.61 6.37
N TYR A 168 -9.83 -22.42 5.69
CA TYR A 168 -9.46 -23.04 4.40
C TYR A 168 -10.62 -22.98 3.39
N ASP A 169 -11.02 -21.81 2.86
CA ASP A 169 -11.55 -21.74 1.46
C ASP A 169 -11.92 -20.35 0.89
N GLU A 170 -11.39 -19.21 1.34
CA GLU A 170 -11.59 -17.98 0.54
C GLU A 170 -10.64 -17.95 -0.66
N GLU A 171 -11.07 -18.61 -1.75
CA GLU A 171 -10.44 -18.43 -3.05
C GLU A 171 -10.44 -16.94 -3.42
N PRO A 172 -9.28 -16.36 -3.77
CA PRO A 172 -9.16 -14.94 -4.02
C PRO A 172 -10.09 -14.53 -5.16
N ARG A 173 -10.91 -13.50 -4.90
CA ARG A 173 -11.79 -12.90 -5.91
C ARG A 173 -10.97 -12.54 -7.16
N PRO A 174 -11.33 -13.03 -8.36
CA PRO A 174 -10.62 -12.69 -9.58
C PRO A 174 -10.56 -11.17 -9.80
N ALA A 175 -9.41 -10.68 -10.27
CA ALA A 175 -9.18 -9.24 -10.46
C ALA A 175 -10.24 -8.55 -11.34
N ALA A 176 -10.74 -9.25 -12.36
CA ALA A 176 -11.80 -8.76 -13.25
C ALA A 176 -13.17 -8.55 -12.56
N CYS A 177 -13.34 -9.05 -11.34
CA CYS A 177 -14.59 -8.97 -10.59
C CYS A 177 -14.50 -8.07 -9.35
N ILE A 178 -13.33 -7.46 -9.10
CA ILE A 178 -13.16 -6.49 -8.03
C ILE A 178 -13.95 -5.22 -8.38
N GLY A 179 -15.08 -4.98 -7.71
CA GLY A 179 -15.99 -3.86 -8.01
C GLY A 179 -17.27 -4.25 -8.77
N CYS A 180 -17.55 -5.55 -8.93
CA CYS A 180 -18.82 -6.03 -9.48
C CYS A 180 -19.92 -6.07 -8.41
N ASP A 181 -21.08 -5.49 -8.71
CA ASP A 181 -22.28 -5.50 -7.84
C ASP A 181 -22.88 -6.89 -7.65
N ASN A 182 -22.64 -7.79 -8.59
CA ASN A 182 -23.24 -9.12 -8.66
C ASN A 182 -22.18 -10.25 -8.64
N TYR A 183 -21.06 -10.04 -7.94
CA TYR A 183 -20.08 -11.10 -7.66
C TYR A 183 -20.70 -12.16 -6.74
N HIS A 184 -20.64 -13.43 -7.13
CA HIS A 184 -21.21 -14.54 -6.35
C HIS A 184 -20.14 -15.27 -5.52
N GLY A 185 -19.09 -15.78 -6.18
CA GLY A 185 -17.91 -16.32 -5.51
C GLY A 185 -18.10 -17.64 -4.75
N GLN A 186 -19.15 -18.41 -5.05
CA GLN A 186 -19.44 -19.66 -4.35
C GLN A 186 -19.17 -20.89 -5.24
N LYS A 187 -18.55 -21.94 -4.66
CA LYS A 187 -18.40 -23.24 -5.33
C LYS A 187 -19.70 -24.05 -5.28
N TYR A 188 -20.07 -24.62 -6.42
CA TYR A 188 -21.13 -25.62 -6.55
C TYR A 188 -20.53 -26.91 -7.10
N GLY A 189 -20.17 -27.83 -6.20
CA GLY A 189 -19.38 -29.01 -6.55
C GLY A 189 -17.95 -28.61 -6.95
N GLU A 190 -17.51 -29.03 -8.14
CA GLU A 190 -16.19 -28.70 -8.68
C GLU A 190 -16.13 -27.37 -9.43
N ASN A 191 -17.25 -26.64 -9.54
CA ASN A 191 -17.32 -25.41 -10.33
C ASN A 191 -17.49 -24.17 -9.44
N LEU A 192 -16.59 -23.20 -9.58
CA LEU A 192 -16.72 -21.88 -8.96
C LEU A 192 -17.67 -21.01 -9.79
N LEU A 193 -18.77 -20.55 -9.19
CA LEU A 193 -19.67 -19.59 -9.82
C LEU A 193 -19.22 -18.17 -9.49
N VAL A 194 -18.58 -17.53 -10.47
CA VAL A 194 -17.97 -16.19 -10.29
C VAL A 194 -19.01 -15.06 -10.31
N CYS A 195 -20.01 -15.11 -11.19
CA CYS A 195 -21.04 -14.08 -11.33
C CYS A 195 -22.44 -14.69 -11.24
N GLY A 196 -23.32 -14.08 -10.44
CA GLY A 196 -24.71 -14.53 -10.26
C GLY A 196 -25.63 -14.24 -11.46
N ILE A 197 -25.21 -13.34 -12.36
CA ILE A 197 -25.98 -12.93 -13.55
C ILE A 197 -25.43 -13.60 -14.82
N TYR A 198 -24.10 -13.71 -14.93
CA TYR A 198 -23.41 -14.29 -16.09
C TYR A 198 -22.50 -15.46 -15.65
N PRO A 199 -23.05 -16.69 -15.51
CA PRO A 199 -22.30 -17.85 -15.01
C PRO A 199 -21.02 -18.20 -15.78
N HIS A 200 -20.95 -17.82 -17.06
CA HIS A 200 -19.81 -18.06 -17.95
C HIS A 200 -18.96 -16.80 -18.20
N GLY A 201 -19.16 -15.75 -17.42
CA GLY A 201 -18.58 -14.43 -17.65
C GLY A 201 -19.35 -13.63 -18.70
N TYR A 202 -19.28 -12.30 -18.58
CA TYR A 202 -19.83 -11.39 -19.57
C TYR A 202 -18.89 -11.33 -20.78
N GLN A 203 -19.44 -11.48 -22.00
CA GLN A 203 -18.62 -11.55 -23.22
C GLN A 203 -18.34 -10.20 -23.90
N GLY A 204 -18.93 -9.11 -23.42
CA GLY A 204 -18.63 -7.77 -23.92
C GLY A 204 -17.41 -7.13 -23.25
N GLU A 205 -16.97 -6.00 -23.77
CA GLU A 205 -15.76 -5.30 -23.29
C GLU A 205 -15.91 -4.72 -21.88
N ILE A 206 -17.13 -4.32 -21.48
CA ILE A 206 -17.43 -3.73 -20.17
C ILE A 206 -18.66 -4.40 -19.57
N CYS A 207 -18.49 -5.03 -18.40
CA CYS A 207 -19.58 -5.66 -17.66
C CYS A 207 -20.55 -4.59 -17.11
N PRO A 208 -21.88 -4.72 -17.34
CA PRO A 208 -22.86 -3.74 -16.88
C PRO A 208 -23.03 -3.70 -15.34
N ASP A 209 -22.55 -4.73 -14.65
CA ASP A 209 -22.58 -4.87 -13.18
C ASP A 209 -21.31 -4.32 -12.51
N PHE A 210 -20.32 -3.87 -13.29
CA PHE A 210 -19.09 -3.27 -12.76
C PHE A 210 -19.33 -1.81 -12.36
N GLN A 211 -18.98 -1.44 -11.13
CA GLN A 211 -19.32 -0.12 -10.58
C GLN A 211 -18.55 1.06 -11.18
N ASP A 212 -17.44 0.84 -11.89
CA ASP A 212 -16.73 1.89 -12.66
C ASP A 212 -17.45 2.24 -13.97
N LYS A 213 -18.73 2.59 -13.89
CA LYS A 213 -19.49 3.11 -15.02
C LYS A 213 -18.94 4.46 -15.42
N VAL A 214 -18.01 4.46 -16.37
CA VAL A 214 -17.76 5.62 -17.24
C VAL A 214 -19.10 5.98 -17.87
N LYS A 215 -19.70 7.07 -17.42
CA LYS A 215 -20.90 7.64 -18.05
C LYS A 215 -20.51 8.14 -19.44
N ILE A 216 -20.58 7.27 -20.44
CA ILE A 216 -20.59 7.69 -21.85
C ILE A 216 -21.95 8.36 -22.06
N LYS A 217 -21.95 9.69 -22.03
CA LYS A 217 -23.10 10.49 -22.47
C LYS A 217 -23.25 10.28 -23.98
N GLY A 218 -24.33 9.61 -24.39
CA GLY A 218 -24.92 9.75 -25.72
C GLY A 218 -25.71 11.06 -25.82
#